data_AF-A0A3P6RTH7-F1
#
_entry.id   AF-A0A3P6RTH7-F1
#
_cell.length_a   1.000
_cell.length_b   1.000
_cell.length_c   1.000
_cell.angle_alpha   90.00
_cell.angle_beta   90.00
_cell.angle_gamma   90.00
#
_symmetry.space_group_name_H-M   'P 1'
#
loop_
_entity.id
_entity.type
_entity.pdbx_description
1 polymer ?
#
loop_
_entity_poly.entity_id
_entity_poly.type
_entity_poly.pdbx_seq_one_letter_code
_entity_poly.pdbx_strand_id
1 'polypeptide(L)'
;MVRQKSSGIAICTGTGSTSWYFNINKLTDQCVSELLRIASERCKVNLPFNNEQVVSDICTKFNQQLIFSPDSQRMAFSVRDPIFNATFPPVSPRGFAERIVVKSRGYDAHLV
;
A
#
# COMPACT_ATOMS: atom_id res chain seq x y z
N MET A 1 10.83 4.29 -17.16
CA MET A 1 10.64 5.05 -15.89
C MET A 1 9.16 5.37 -15.75
N VAL A 2 8.51 4.86 -14.72
CA VAL A 2 7.08 5.13 -14.46
C VAL A 2 6.93 6.55 -13.92
N ARG A 3 5.96 7.31 -14.44
CA ARG A 3 5.62 8.65 -13.96
C ARG A 3 4.20 8.64 -13.43
N GLN A 4 4.01 9.16 -12.23
CA GLN A 4 2.71 9.24 -11.59
C GLN A 4 2.54 10.64 -10.98
N LYS A 5 1.43 11.31 -11.26
CA LYS A 5 1.03 12.54 -10.57
C LYS A 5 0.18 12.17 -9.36
N SER A 6 0.44 12.76 -8.21
CA SER A 6 -0.21 12.42 -6.95
C SER A 6 -0.25 13.63 -6.00
N SER A 7 -1.07 13.56 -4.96
CA SER A 7 -1.09 14.57 -3.89
C SER A 7 0.14 14.46 -2.99
N GLY A 8 0.69 13.25 -2.84
CA GLY A 8 1.88 12.99 -2.06
C GLY A 8 2.49 11.62 -2.31
N ILE A 9 3.62 11.37 -1.64
CA ILE A 9 4.30 10.08 -1.60
C ILE A 9 4.97 9.92 -0.24
N ALA A 10 4.76 8.78 0.41
CA ALA A 10 5.54 8.37 1.58
C ALA A 10 6.66 7.44 1.10
N ILE A 11 7.89 7.70 1.55
CA ILE A 11 9.08 6.90 1.21
C ILE A 11 9.75 6.48 2.52
N CYS A 12 10.14 5.22 2.62
CA CYS A 12 10.79 4.68 3.81
C CYS A 12 12.00 3.80 3.45
N THR A 13 13.02 3.91 4.29
CA THR A 13 14.27 3.14 4.27
C THR A 13 14.59 2.73 5.71
N GLY A 14 14.60 1.43 6.01
CA GLY A 14 14.97 0.92 7.34
C GLY A 14 13.90 1.04 8.43
N THR A 15 14.27 0.66 9.66
CA THR A 15 13.35 0.32 10.77
C THR A 15 12.50 1.47 11.32
N GLY A 16 12.97 2.72 11.30
CA GLY A 16 12.21 3.85 11.86
C GLY A 16 11.06 4.32 10.97
N SER A 17 11.28 4.41 9.67
CA SER A 17 10.27 4.91 8.71
C SER A 17 9.29 3.81 8.27
N THR A 18 9.60 2.54 8.56
CA THR A 18 8.72 1.40 8.24
C THR A 18 7.38 1.48 8.99
N SER A 19 7.33 2.08 10.19
CA SER A 19 6.08 2.26 10.94
C SER A 19 5.05 3.11 10.19
N TRP A 20 5.49 4.14 9.46
CA TRP A 20 4.60 4.95 8.62
C TRP A 20 4.07 4.14 7.44
N TYR A 21 4.96 3.44 6.74
CA TYR A 21 4.57 2.56 5.64
C TYR A 21 3.60 1.46 6.07
N PHE A 22 3.85 0.82 7.21
CA PHE A 22 2.95 -0.18 7.78
C PHE A 22 1.57 0.41 8.06
N ASN A 23 1.49 1.53 8.77
CA ASN A 23 0.20 2.11 9.16
C ASN A 23 -0.59 2.68 7.97
N ILE A 24 0.07 3.16 6.93
CA ILE A 24 -0.59 3.61 5.69
C ILE A 24 -1.21 2.43 4.93
N ASN A 25 -0.59 1.25 4.96
CA ASN A 25 -0.94 0.13 4.07
C ASN A 25 -1.62 -1.06 4.75
N LYS A 26 -1.61 -1.13 6.09
CA LYS A 26 -2.17 -2.26 6.84
C LYS A 26 -3.66 -2.43 6.56
N LEU A 27 -4.12 -3.67 6.62
CA LEU A 27 -5.53 -4.00 6.66
C LEU A 27 -5.99 -4.15 8.10
N THR A 28 -7.29 -3.98 8.30
CA THR A 28 -8.00 -4.36 9.51
C THR A 28 -8.76 -5.65 9.26
N ASP A 29 -9.07 -6.38 10.33
CA ASP A 29 -9.88 -7.60 10.27
C ASP A 29 -11.25 -7.31 9.63
N GLN A 30 -11.84 -6.15 9.92
CA GLN A 30 -13.06 -5.67 9.28
C GLN A 30 -12.92 -5.57 7.75
N CYS A 31 -11.83 -4.95 7.26
CA CYS A 31 -11.57 -4.86 5.82
C CYS A 31 -11.41 -6.25 5.18
N VAL A 32 -10.72 -7.17 5.86
CA VAL A 32 -10.50 -8.54 5.36
C VAL A 32 -11.81 -9.31 5.31
N SER A 33 -12.61 -9.28 6.38
CA SER A 33 -13.92 -9.92 6.45
C SER A 33 -14.85 -9.44 5.33
N GLU A 34 -14.93 -8.13 5.12
CA GLU A 34 -15.77 -7.54 4.07
C GLU A 34 -15.31 -7.93 2.65
N LEU A 35 -13.99 -7.92 2.39
CA LEU A 35 -13.45 -8.36 1.10
C LEU A 35 -13.71 -9.85 0.84
N LEU A 36 -13.59 -10.70 1.87
CA LEU A 36 -13.91 -12.13 1.76
C LEU A 36 -15.40 -12.35 1.49
N ARG A 37 -16.28 -11.57 2.14
CA ARG A 37 -17.73 -11.61 1.89
C ARG A 37 -18.06 -11.25 0.44
N ILE A 38 -17.53 -10.13 -0.05
CA ILE A 38 -17.74 -9.68 -1.44
C ILE A 38 -17.20 -10.72 -2.43
N ALA A 39 -16.01 -11.29 -2.17
CA ALA A 39 -15.43 -12.33 -3.02
C ALA A 39 -16.27 -13.61 -3.01
N SER A 40 -16.77 -14.01 -1.84
CA SER A 40 -17.66 -15.17 -1.66
C SER A 40 -18.92 -15.03 -2.53
N GLU A 41 -19.58 -13.87 -2.44
CA GLU A 41 -20.80 -13.55 -3.20
C GLU A 41 -20.54 -13.49 -4.71
N ARG A 42 -19.48 -12.78 -5.12
CA ARG A 42 -19.19 -12.54 -6.54
C ARG A 42 -18.72 -13.80 -7.27
N CYS A 43 -17.89 -14.60 -6.61
CA CYS A 43 -17.31 -15.80 -7.20
C CYS A 43 -18.15 -17.06 -6.92
N LYS A 44 -19.25 -16.95 -6.15
CA LYS A 44 -20.11 -18.07 -5.75
C LYS A 44 -19.34 -19.20 -5.06
N VAL A 45 -18.39 -18.83 -4.23
CA VAL A 45 -17.58 -19.75 -3.42
C VAL A 45 -17.87 -19.52 -1.95
N ASN A 46 -17.83 -20.55 -1.12
CA ASN A 46 -18.04 -20.41 0.32
C ASN A 46 -16.72 -20.03 1.01
N LEU A 47 -16.49 -18.74 1.23
CA LEU A 47 -15.33 -18.26 1.99
C LEU A 47 -15.72 -18.00 3.45
N PRO A 48 -14.83 -18.30 4.42
CA PRO A 48 -15.15 -18.18 5.84
C PRO A 48 -15.01 -16.73 6.35
N PHE A 49 -15.80 -15.80 5.80
CA PHE A 49 -15.72 -14.36 6.14
C PHE A 49 -16.20 -14.01 7.56
N ASN A 50 -16.98 -14.89 8.20
CA ASN A 50 -17.43 -14.77 9.59
C ASN A 50 -16.54 -15.52 10.60
N ASN A 51 -15.50 -16.22 10.13
CA ASN A 51 -14.59 -16.93 11.02
C ASN A 51 -13.47 -15.99 11.46
N GLU A 52 -13.56 -15.50 12.70
CA GLU A 52 -12.60 -14.53 13.26
C GLU A 52 -11.15 -15.01 13.18
N GLN A 53 -10.89 -16.30 13.43
CA GLN A 53 -9.54 -16.85 13.36
C GLN A 53 -8.97 -16.76 11.94
N VAL A 54 -9.75 -17.18 10.94
CA VAL A 54 -9.31 -17.13 9.53
C VAL A 54 -9.10 -15.69 9.06
N VAL A 55 -10.01 -14.79 9.43
CA VAL A 55 -9.91 -13.36 9.11
C VAL A 55 -8.64 -12.76 9.72
N SER A 56 -8.40 -13.03 11.01
CA SER A 56 -7.24 -12.51 11.73
C SER A 56 -5.92 -13.10 11.19
N ASP A 57 -5.89 -14.39 10.85
CA ASP A 57 -4.74 -15.05 10.24
C ASP A 57 -4.38 -14.43 8.88
N ILE A 58 -5.39 -14.19 8.03
CA ILE A 58 -5.20 -13.54 6.72
C ILE A 58 -4.72 -12.10 6.91
N CYS A 59 -5.35 -11.34 7.80
CA CYS A 59 -4.98 -9.96 8.11
C CYS A 59 -3.52 -9.87 8.58
N THR A 60 -3.15 -10.75 9.52
CA THR A 60 -1.80 -10.85 10.07
C THR A 60 -0.80 -11.20 8.98
N LYS A 61 -1.08 -12.24 8.18
CA LYS A 61 -0.21 -12.68 7.08
C LYS A 61 -0.01 -11.59 6.03
N PHE A 62 -1.04 -10.81 5.71
CA PHE A 62 -0.92 -9.69 4.79
C PHE A 62 -0.07 -8.56 5.41
N ASN A 63 -0.37 -8.17 6.65
CA ASN A 63 0.32 -7.07 7.32
C ASN A 63 1.81 -7.36 7.56
N GLN A 64 2.18 -8.62 7.80
CA GLN A 64 3.59 -9.06 7.91
C GLN A 64 4.38 -8.82 6.62
N GLN A 65 3.76 -8.87 5.44
CA GLN A 65 4.43 -8.60 4.16
C GLN A 65 4.76 -7.12 3.96
N LEU A 66 4.18 -6.22 4.76
CA LEU A 66 4.51 -4.80 4.73
C LEU A 66 5.82 -4.48 5.48
N ILE A 67 6.30 -5.43 6.29
CA ILE A 67 7.55 -5.31 7.01
C ILE A 67 8.67 -5.85 6.10
N PHE A 68 9.75 -5.09 5.96
CA PHE A 68 10.89 -5.45 5.12
C PHE A 68 12.20 -5.31 5.90
N SER A 69 13.23 -6.03 5.45
CA SER A 69 14.53 -6.08 6.14
C SER A 69 15.14 -4.69 6.26
N PRO A 70 15.71 -4.32 7.43
CA PRO A 70 16.47 -3.09 7.58
C PRO A 70 17.66 -2.98 6.61
N ASP A 71 18.24 -4.12 6.21
CA ASP A 71 19.40 -4.18 5.31
C ASP A 71 19.01 -4.05 3.83
N SER A 72 17.71 -3.94 3.53
CA SER A 72 17.22 -3.76 2.17
C SER A 72 17.75 -2.45 1.56
N GLN A 73 18.43 -2.57 0.42
CA GLN A 73 18.90 -1.42 -0.39
C GLN A 73 17.77 -0.76 -1.19
N ARG A 74 16.52 -1.24 -1.06
CA ARG A 74 15.34 -0.71 -1.76
C ARG A 74 14.52 0.18 -0.82
N MET A 75 13.95 1.25 -1.38
CA MET A 75 12.99 2.13 -0.71
C MET A 75 11.58 1.59 -0.88
N ALA A 76 10.83 1.42 0.21
CA ALA A 76 9.39 1.21 0.11
C ALA A 76 8.68 2.54 -0.08
N PHE A 77 7.69 2.58 -0.97
CA PHE A 77 6.93 3.78 -1.28
C PHE A 77 5.43 3.53 -1.20
N SER A 78 4.68 4.59 -0.87
CA SER A 78 3.22 4.65 -0.97
C SER A 78 2.79 5.98 -1.59
N VAL A 79 2.20 5.92 -2.77
CA VAL A 79 1.62 7.06 -3.50
C VAL A 79 0.25 7.41 -2.90
N ARG A 80 0.04 8.68 -2.57
CA ARG A 80 -1.20 9.21 -2.02
C ARG A 80 -2.02 9.92 -3.10
N ASP A 81 -3.29 9.57 -3.23
CA ASP A 81 -4.24 10.15 -4.19
C ASP A 81 -3.66 10.29 -5.62
N PRO A 82 -3.27 9.16 -6.25
CA PRO A 82 -2.77 9.19 -7.62
C PRO A 82 -3.86 9.66 -8.60
N ILE A 83 -3.46 10.51 -9.56
CA ILE A 83 -4.31 10.91 -10.69
C ILE A 83 -4.10 9.94 -11.84
N PHE A 84 -5.15 9.27 -12.28
CA PHE A 84 -5.11 8.35 -13.42
C PHE A 84 -5.77 8.97 -14.66
N ASN A 85 -5.05 8.98 -15.79
CA ASN A 85 -5.54 9.44 -17.09
C ASN A 85 -4.65 8.91 -18.24
N ALA A 86 -4.89 9.35 -19.48
CA ALA A 86 -4.11 8.93 -20.65
C ALA A 86 -2.59 9.20 -20.51
N THR A 87 -2.21 10.21 -19.74
CA THR A 87 -0.80 10.56 -19.47
C THR A 87 -0.22 9.80 -18.26
N PHE A 88 -1.05 9.50 -17.27
CA PHE A 88 -0.67 8.81 -16.03
C PHE A 88 -1.50 7.52 -15.89
N PRO A 89 -1.04 6.39 -16.44
CA PRO A 89 -1.80 5.14 -16.39
C PRO A 89 -1.90 4.61 -14.95
N PRO A 90 -2.85 3.69 -14.66
CA PRO A 90 -2.92 3.01 -13.38
C PRO A 90 -1.59 2.34 -13.01
N VAL A 91 -1.09 2.63 -11.82
CA VAL A 91 0.12 2.03 -11.24
C VAL A 91 -0.19 1.51 -9.85
N SER A 92 0.60 0.53 -9.39
CA SER A 92 0.51 0.08 -8.01
C SER A 92 0.76 1.26 -7.06
N PRO A 93 -0.17 1.55 -6.14
CA PRO A 93 -0.05 2.71 -5.25
C PRO A 93 1.02 2.50 -4.17
N ARG A 94 1.58 1.30 -4.05
CA ARG A 94 2.69 0.99 -3.14
C ARG A 94 3.63 -0.03 -3.76
N GLY A 95 4.86 -0.08 -3.27
CA GLY A 95 5.84 -1.07 -3.68
C GLY A 95 7.25 -0.71 -3.23
N PHE A 96 8.23 -1.27 -3.93
CA PHE A 96 9.65 -1.01 -3.70
C PHE A 96 10.30 -0.39 -4.93
N ALA A 97 11.27 0.49 -4.72
CA ALA A 97 12.07 1.09 -5.77
C ALA A 97 13.52 1.29 -5.33
N GLU A 98 14.46 1.15 -6.26
CA GLU A 98 15.88 1.49 -6.03
C GLU A 98 16.15 2.97 -6.26
N ARG A 99 15.29 3.65 -7.04
CA ARG A 99 15.43 5.08 -7.34
C ARG A 99 14.07 5.73 -7.49
N ILE A 100 13.86 6.81 -6.75
CA ILE A 100 12.65 7.64 -6.81
C ILE A 100 13.07 9.08 -7.13
N VAL A 101 12.36 9.73 -8.05
CA VAL A 101 12.57 11.15 -8.38
C VAL A 101 11.28 11.89 -8.08
N VAL A 102 11.30 12.75 -7.06
CA VAL A 102 10.17 13.60 -6.68
C VAL A 102 10.37 14.97 -7.31
N LYS A 103 9.33 15.46 -7.99
CA LYS A 103 9.32 16.81 -8.56
C LYS A 103 8.07 17.54 -8.10
N SER A 104 8.26 18.50 -7.20
CA SER A 104 7.19 19.42 -6.80
C SER A 104 6.74 20.25 -8.00
N ARG A 105 5.42 20.40 -8.14
CA ARG A 105 4.77 21.22 -9.18
C ARG A 105 3.88 22.31 -8.57
N GLY A 106 3.86 22.43 -7.25
CA GLY A 106 3.14 23.47 -6.53
C GLY A 106 3.97 24.74 -6.42
N TYR A 107 3.30 25.88 -6.43
CA TYR A 107 3.86 27.16 -5.99
C TYR A 107 3.88 27.11 -4.46
N ASP A 108 5.06 26.98 -3.84
CA ASP A 108 5.26 26.83 -2.38
C ASP A 108 4.99 25.44 -1.76
N ALA A 109 5.14 24.37 -2.53
CA ALA A 109 5.07 23.01 -2.00
C ALA A 109 6.47 22.49 -1.61
N HIS A 110 6.81 22.63 -0.34
CA HIS A 110 8.02 22.06 0.27
C HIS A 110 7.89 20.54 0.47
N LEU A 111 9.00 19.83 0.27
CA LEU A 111 9.09 18.40 0.59
C LEU A 111 9.46 18.26 2.07
N VAL A 112 8.74 17.39 2.78
CA VAL A 112 8.96 17.04 4.20
C VAL A 112 9.31 15.57 4.28
#